data_AF-A0A6L5DRD9-F1
#
_entry.id   AF-A0A6L5DRD9-F1
#
_cell.length_a   1.000
_cell.length_b   1.000
_cell.length_c   1.000
_cell.angle_alpha   90.00
_cell.angle_beta   90.00
_cell.angle_gamma   90.00
#
_symmetry.space_group_name_H-M   'P 1'
#
loop_
_entity.id
_entity.type
_entity.pdbx_description
1 polymer ?
#
loop_
_entity_poly.entity_id
_entity_poly.type
_entity_poly.pdbx_seq_one_letter_code
_entity_poly.pdbx_strand_id
1 'polypeptide(L)'
;MEKDQHTHIVKYKTYIYVLIGLLIMTFLSVAVTEIDLGPYTVSTALLLASIKSVLVLLIFMHLKFDKKFYGIMVASVFLLLACVIIITFLDYLYR
;
A
#
# COMPACT_ATOMS: atom_id res chain seq x y z
N MET A 1 23.96 -36.15 -15.54
CA MET A 1 22.65 -36.24 -14.84
C MET A 1 22.44 -34.92 -14.14
N GLU A 2 21.68 -34.05 -14.78
CA GLU A 2 21.23 -32.74 -14.33
C GLU A 2 20.54 -32.85 -12.96
N LYS A 3 20.95 -32.04 -12.00
CA LYS A 3 20.21 -31.79 -10.76
C LYS A 3 19.95 -30.29 -10.70
N ASP A 4 18.89 -29.88 -11.37
CA ASP A 4 18.42 -28.50 -11.38
C ASP A 4 18.01 -28.05 -9.97
N GLN A 5 18.84 -27.15 -9.45
CA GLN A 5 18.51 -25.94 -8.71
C GLN A 5 17.01 -25.70 -8.43
N HIS A 6 16.46 -26.32 -7.38
CA HIS A 6 15.26 -25.79 -6.71
C HIS A 6 15.65 -24.63 -5.79
N THR A 7 16.02 -23.51 -6.41
CA THR A 7 16.18 -22.22 -5.75
C THR A 7 14.82 -21.87 -5.16
N HIS A 8 14.73 -21.87 -3.82
CA HIS A 8 13.51 -21.60 -3.06
C HIS A 8 13.09 -20.13 -3.27
N ILE A 9 12.46 -19.89 -4.42
CA ILE A 9 11.65 -18.72 -4.70
C ILE A 9 10.69 -18.53 -3.51
N VAL A 10 10.80 -17.36 -2.89
CA VAL A 10 9.97 -16.81 -1.81
C VAL A 10 8.69 -17.63 -1.54
N LYS A 11 8.61 -18.24 -0.34
CA LYS A 11 7.49 -19.12 0.04
C LYS A 11 6.14 -18.43 -0.23
N TYR A 12 5.33 -19.03 -1.10
CA TYR A 12 3.93 -18.64 -1.37
C TYR A 12 3.09 -18.38 -0.11
N LYS A 13 3.46 -19.02 1.01
CA LYS A 13 2.87 -18.78 2.33
C LYS A 13 2.89 -17.30 2.74
N THR A 14 3.95 -16.55 2.47
CA THR A 14 4.04 -15.12 2.84
C THR A 14 3.01 -14.29 2.10
N TYR A 15 2.80 -14.55 0.80
CA TYR A 15 1.79 -13.85 0.01
C TYR A 15 0.37 -14.16 0.49
N ILE A 16 0.10 -15.41 0.89
CA ILE A 16 -1.20 -15.83 1.43
C ILE A 16 -1.52 -15.15 2.77
N TYR A 17 -0.56 -15.07 3.69
CA TYR A 17 -0.77 -14.35 4.96
C TYR A 17 -1.07 -12.86 4.74
N VAL A 18 -0.38 -12.23 3.79
CA VAL A 18 -0.57 -10.81 3.50
C VAL A 18 -1.89 -10.58 2.74
N LEU A 19 -2.29 -11.49 1.86
CA LEU A 19 -3.60 -11.47 1.20
C LEU A 19 -4.75 -11.55 2.23
N ILE A 20 -4.62 -12.41 3.24
CA ILE A 20 -5.60 -12.47 4.34
C ILE A 20 -5.61 -11.15 5.12
N GLY A 21 -4.45 -10.58 5.42
CA GLY A 21 -4.36 -9.26 6.06
C GLY A 21 -5.04 -8.16 5.26
N LEU A 22 -4.85 -8.12 3.95
CA LEU A 22 -5.50 -7.16 3.04
C LEU A 22 -7.02 -7.36 2.98
N LEU A 23 -7.49 -8.62 2.97
CA LEU A 23 -8.92 -8.95 3.01
C LEU A 23 -9.56 -8.45 4.30
N ILE A 24 -8.96 -8.73 5.46
CA ILE A 24 -9.45 -8.24 6.76
C ILE A 24 -9.54 -6.71 6.75
N MET A 25 -8.51 -6.04 6.27
CA MET A 25 -8.48 -4.59 6.20
C MET A 25 -9.52 -4.03 5.22
N THR A 26 -9.89 -4.80 4.20
CA THR A 26 -10.94 -4.47 3.24
C THR A 26 -12.32 -4.58 3.86
N PHE A 27 -12.63 -5.68 4.53
CA PHE A 27 -13.86 -5.82 5.30
C PHE A 27 -13.99 -4.76 6.38
N LEU A 28 -12.90 -4.43 7.09
CA LEU A 28 -12.91 -3.36 8.09
C LEU A 28 -13.27 -2.00 7.46
N SER A 29 -12.75 -1.70 6.27
CA SER A 29 -13.07 -0.47 5.57
C SER A 29 -14.52 -0.41 5.12
N VAL A 30 -15.09 -1.52 4.65
CA VAL A 30 -16.51 -1.60 4.27
C VAL A 30 -17.39 -1.44 5.51
N ALA A 31 -17.07 -2.11 6.61
CA ALA A 31 -17.80 -2.00 7.87
C ALA A 31 -17.77 -0.56 8.43
N VAL A 32 -16.62 0.13 8.35
CA VAL A 32 -16.50 1.55 8.73
C VAL A 32 -17.40 2.43 7.87
N THR A 33 -17.56 2.12 6.59
CA THR A 33 -18.47 2.85 5.71
C THR A 33 -19.94 2.54 6.01
N GLU A 34 -20.28 1.31 6.42
CA GLU A 34 -21.65 0.93 6.78
C GLU A 34 -22.11 1.46 8.15
N ILE A 35 -21.20 1.63 9.11
CA ILE A 35 -21.54 2.12 10.46
C ILE A 35 -21.75 3.65 10.48
N ASP A 36 -21.49 4.33 9.36
CA ASP A 36 -21.70 5.76 9.13
C ASP A 36 -21.24 6.66 10.31
N LEU A 37 -19.93 6.77 10.49
CA LEU A 37 -19.29 7.61 11.52
C LEU A 37 -19.39 9.12 11.21
N GLY A 38 -20.31 9.53 10.34
CA GLY A 38 -20.50 10.91 9.90
C GLY A 38 -19.24 11.49 9.23
N PRO A 39 -18.75 12.68 9.64
CA PRO A 39 -17.63 13.35 8.96
C PRO A 39 -16.30 12.59 9.07
N TYR A 40 -16.16 11.69 10.04
CA TYR A 40 -14.92 10.92 10.25
C TYR A 40 -14.81 9.68 9.37
N THR A 41 -15.90 9.28 8.68
CA THR A 41 -15.90 8.12 7.77
C THR A 41 -14.86 8.28 6.67
N VAL A 42 -14.74 9.49 6.09
CA VAL A 42 -13.79 9.78 5.01
C VAL A 42 -12.34 9.73 5.51
N SER A 43 -12.03 10.36 6.64
CA SER A 43 -10.68 10.31 7.24
C SER A 43 -10.27 8.89 7.60
N THR A 44 -11.20 8.09 8.14
CA THR A 44 -10.93 6.70 8.51
C THR A 44 -10.71 5.82 7.29
N ALA A 45 -11.53 6.00 6.23
CA ALA A 45 -11.36 5.30 4.96
C ALA A 45 -10.00 5.62 4.31
N LEU A 46 -9.58 6.89 4.31
CA LEU A 46 -8.26 7.32 3.80
C LEU A 46 -7.09 6.72 4.60
N LEU A 47 -7.19 6.66 5.92
CA LEU A 47 -6.19 6.01 6.77
C LEU A 47 -6.07 4.51 6.45
N LEU A 48 -7.21 3.81 6.37
CA LEU A 48 -7.24 2.39 6.02
C LEU A 48 -6.66 2.15 4.62
N ALA A 49 -7.01 2.98 3.64
CA ALA A 49 -6.49 2.91 2.28
C ALA A 49 -4.97 3.13 2.22
N SER A 50 -4.44 4.05 3.03
CA SER A 50 -3.01 4.34 3.11
C SER A 50 -2.22 3.15 3.65
N ILE A 51 -2.69 2.54 4.74
CA ILE A 51 -2.01 1.38 5.34
C ILE A 51 -2.04 0.16 4.40
N LYS A 52 -3.17 -0.10 3.71
CA LYS A 52 -3.26 -1.15 2.69
C LYS A 52 -2.22 -0.94 1.60
N SER A 53 -2.11 0.28 1.08
CA SER A 53 -1.15 0.64 0.03
C SER A 53 0.29 0.37 0.49
N VAL A 54 0.66 0.75 1.72
CA VAL A 54 1.99 0.48 2.27
C VAL A 54 2.27 -1.03 2.36
N LEU A 55 1.29 -1.83 2.82
CA LEU A 55 1.43 -3.28 2.92
C LEU A 55 1.64 -3.93 1.54
N VAL A 56 0.93 -3.46 0.51
CA VAL A 56 1.12 -3.90 -0.88
C VAL A 56 2.50 -3.52 -1.39
N LEU A 57 2.95 -2.28 -1.17
CA LEU A 57 4.28 -1.82 -1.59
C LEU A 57 5.40 -2.66 -0.97
N LEU A 58 5.34 -2.94 0.34
CA LEU A 58 6.42 -3.64 1.03
C LEU A 58 6.51 -5.12 0.66
N ILE A 59 5.38 -5.78 0.40
CA ILE A 59 5.32 -7.24 0.22
C ILE A 59 5.16 -7.63 -1.25
N PHE A 60 4.14 -7.11 -1.94
CA PHE A 60 3.83 -7.52 -3.32
C PHE A 60 4.76 -6.87 -4.33
N MET A 61 5.15 -5.61 -4.11
CA MET A 61 6.12 -4.94 -4.95
C MET A 61 7.57 -5.36 -4.63
N HIS A 62 7.73 -6.37 -3.77
CA HIS A 62 9.00 -6.98 -3.40
C HIS A 62 10.04 -6.00 -2.83
N LEU A 63 9.62 -4.80 -2.42
CA LEU A 63 10.49 -3.70 -1.98
C LEU A 63 11.38 -4.08 -0.79
N LYS A 64 10.90 -5.02 0.05
CA LYS A 64 11.65 -5.56 1.18
C LYS A 64 12.67 -6.65 0.78
N PHE A 65 12.44 -7.36 -0.32
CA PHE A 65 13.23 -8.51 -0.76
C PHE A 65 14.23 -8.15 -1.88
N ASP A 66 13.95 -7.10 -2.63
CA ASP A 66 14.80 -6.56 -3.69
C ASP A 66 15.78 -5.48 -3.18
N LYS A 67 16.67 -5.01 -4.06
CA LYS A 67 17.65 -3.96 -3.73
C LYS A 67 16.93 -2.69 -3.24
N LYS A 68 17.46 -2.08 -2.16
CA LYS A 68 16.98 -0.80 -1.58
C LYS A 68 16.79 0.34 -2.60
N PHE A 69 17.44 0.24 -3.76
CA PHE A 69 17.28 1.16 -4.88
C PHE A 69 15.83 1.29 -5.36
N TYR A 70 15.07 0.20 -5.46
CA TYR A 70 13.66 0.26 -5.87
C TYR A 70 12.81 1.03 -4.84
N GLY A 71 13.14 0.91 -3.55
CA GLY A 71 12.51 1.67 -2.47
C GLY A 71 12.67 3.18 -2.64
N ILE A 72 13.88 3.62 -3.00
CA ILE A 72 14.19 5.04 -3.23
C ILE A 72 13.43 5.56 -4.46
N MET A 73 13.33 4.76 -5.53
CA MET A 73 12.62 5.14 -6.75
C MET A 73 11.10 5.25 -6.53
N VAL A 74 10.51 4.35 -5.74
CA VAL A 74 9.09 4.46 -5.37
C VAL A 74 8.86 5.67 -4.45
N ALA A 75 9.75 5.91 -3.49
CA ALA A 75 9.67 7.08 -2.61
C ALA A 75 9.77 8.40 -3.38
N SER A 76 10.61 8.48 -4.41
CA SER A 76 10.72 9.69 -5.24
C SER A 76 9.44 9.97 -6.05
N VAL A 77 8.80 8.93 -6.60
CA VAL A 77 7.50 9.07 -7.27
C VAL A 77 6.42 9.52 -6.30
N PHE A 78 6.36 8.95 -5.09
CA PHE A 78 5.42 9.40 -4.05
C PHE A 78 5.68 10.83 -3.59
N LEU A 79 6.94 11.24 -3.51
CA LEU A 79 7.31 12.63 -3.18
C LEU A 79 6.85 13.59 -4.27
N LEU A 80 7.04 13.24 -5.54
CA LEU A 80 6.51 14.02 -6.66
C LEU A 80 4.98 14.11 -6.63
N LEU A 81 4.30 12.99 -6.40
CA LEU A 81 2.84 12.95 -6.27
C LEU A 81 2.36 13.86 -5.14
N ALA A 82 2.99 13.78 -3.96
CA ALA A 82 2.66 14.63 -2.82
C ALA A 82 2.88 16.12 -3.15
N CYS A 83 3.97 16.45 -3.82
CA CYS A 83 4.26 17.82 -4.26
C CYS A 83 3.15 18.35 -5.19
N VAL A 84 2.75 17.56 -6.19
CA VAL A 84 1.66 17.92 -7.11
C VAL A 84 0.35 18.15 -6.34
N ILE A 85 -0.03 17.22 -5.45
CA ILE A 85 -1.26 17.35 -4.65
C ILE A 85 -1.23 18.62 -3.79
N ILE A 86 -0.13 18.88 -3.10
CA ILE A 86 0.01 20.06 -2.22
C ILE A 86 -0.11 21.35 -3.04
N ILE A 87 0.60 21.44 -4.19
CA ILE A 87 0.53 22.61 -5.07
C ILE A 87 -0.89 22.82 -5.60
N THR A 88 -1.57 21.74 -6.04
CA THR A 88 -2.96 21.84 -6.51
C THR A 88 -3.92 22.29 -5.40
N PHE A 89 -3.74 21.81 -4.17
CA PHE A 89 -4.56 22.26 -3.03
C PHE A 89 -4.29 23.72 -2.66
N LEU A 90 -3.04 24.16 -2.69
CA LEU A 90 -2.67 25.56 -2.49
C LEU A 90 -3.33 26.45 -3.56
N ASP A 91 -3.23 26.04 -4.83
CA ASP A 91 -3.84 26.77 -5.95
C ASP A 91 -5.37 26.90 -5.78
N TYR A 92 -6.05 25.83 -5.36
CA TYR A 92 -7.49 25.86 -5.08
C TYR A 92 -7.86 26.73 -3.87
N LEU A 93 -7.03 26.76 -2.82
CA LEU A 93 -7.31 27.53 -1.61
C LEU A 93 -7.10 29.04 -1.79
N TYR A 94 -6.15 29.44 -2.64
CA TYR A 94 -5.85 30.84 -2.95
C TYR A 94 -6.67 31.41 -4.12
N ARG A 95 -7.59 30.61 -4.69
CA ARG A 95 -8.54 30.98 -5.74
C ARG A 95 -9.89 31.37 -5.14
#